data_AF-G5JPB0-F1
#
_entry.id   AF-G5JPB0-F1
#
_cell.length_a   1.000
_cell.length_b   1.000
_cell.length_c   1.000
_cell.angle_alpha   90.00
_cell.angle_beta   90.00
_cell.angle_gamma   90.00
#
_symmetry.space_group_name_H-M   'P 1'
#
loop_
_entity.id
_entity.type
_entity.pdbx_description
1 polymer ?
#
loop_
_entity_poly.entity_id
_entity_poly.type
_entity_poly.pdbx_seq_one_letter_code
_entity_poly.pdbx_strand_id
1 'polypeptide(L)'
;MKLEIIRDSRLAETLIKIYATHIDRKTQQIIDLAEGKSDHLLGVWMEKVYLSALPDIIRIYSEDKKVFLETTDKVYATKYRIYQLEEQLTKDFIKISQGEIVNISAI
;
A
#
# COMPACT_ATOMS: atom_id res chain seq x y z
N MET A 1 16.73 9.19 12.02
CA MET A 1 16.15 7.89 12.40
C MET A 1 17.23 6.84 12.26
N LYS A 2 17.44 5.99 13.27
CA LYS A 2 18.37 4.85 13.23
C LYS A 2 17.50 3.60 13.24
N LEU A 3 17.63 2.74 12.23
CA LEU A 3 16.85 1.51 12.12
C LEU A 3 17.73 0.33 12.52
N GLU A 4 17.25 -0.47 13.46
CA GLU A 4 17.88 -1.72 13.87
C GLU A 4 16.97 -2.88 13.45
N ILE A 5 17.54 -3.86 12.74
CA ILE A 5 16.81 -5.06 12.31
C ILE A 5 17.55 -6.26 12.90
N ILE A 6 16.88 -6.98 13.79
CA ILE A 6 17.41 -8.19 14.42
C ILE A 6 16.66 -9.38 13.83
N ARG A 7 17.41 -10.35 13.28
CA ARG A 7 16.85 -11.62 12.82
C ARG A 7 17.00 -12.65 13.93
N ASP A 8 15.89 -13.09 14.50
CA ASP A 8 15.85 -14.13 15.52
C ASP A 8 14.88 -15.24 15.08
N SER A 9 15.43 -16.44 14.85
CA SER A 9 14.66 -17.61 14.39
C SER A 9 13.76 -18.21 15.47
N ARG A 10 13.81 -17.71 16.71
CA ARG A 10 12.97 -18.17 17.83
C ARG A 10 11.67 -17.36 17.96
N LEU A 11 11.53 -16.28 17.20
CA LEU A 11 10.31 -15.49 17.19
C LEU A 11 9.19 -16.26 16.48
N ALA A 12 8.06 -16.44 17.17
CA ALA A 12 6.86 -17.05 16.60
C ALA A 12 6.17 -16.13 15.57
N GLU A 13 6.36 -14.82 15.72
CA GLU A 13 5.83 -13.79 14.82
C GLU A 13 6.76 -12.57 14.75
N THR A 14 6.57 -11.73 13.73
CA THR A 14 7.32 -10.49 13.56
C THR A 14 6.96 -9.49 14.65
N LEU A 15 7.94 -9.07 15.45
CA LEU A 15 7.76 -8.07 16.51
C LEU A 15 8.36 -6.71 16.10
N ILE A 16 7.56 -5.65 16.15
CA ILE A 16 8.00 -4.26 15.90
C ILE A 16 7.99 -3.49 17.22
N LYS A 17 9.13 -2.90 17.61
CA LYS A 17 9.24 -1.99 18.77
C LYS A 17 9.68 -0.62 18.30
N ILE A 18 8.91 0.42 18.63
CA ILE A 18 9.19 1.81 18.26
C ILE A 18 9.51 2.59 19.53
N TYR A 19 10.73 3.14 19.61
CA TYR A 19 11.16 4.02 20.69
C TYR A 19 11.23 5.45 20.16
N ALA A 20 10.35 6.32 20.65
CA ALA A 20 10.29 7.72 20.23
C ALA A 20 10.08 8.64 21.44
N THR A 21 10.67 9.83 21.40
CA THR A 21 10.47 10.86 22.43
C THR A 21 9.04 11.41 22.42
N HIS A 22 8.41 11.44 21.23
CA HIS A 22 7.00 11.77 21.01
C HIS A 22 6.54 11.13 19.70
N ILE A 23 5.23 10.89 19.55
CA ILE A 23 4.65 10.40 18.29
C ILE A 23 4.41 11.61 17.38
N ASP A 24 5.32 11.82 16.44
CA ASP A 24 5.17 12.81 15.37
C ASP A 24 4.51 12.21 14.13
N ARG A 25 4.23 13.06 13.12
CA ARG A 25 3.61 12.61 11.86
C ARG A 25 4.38 11.47 11.19
N LYS A 26 5.73 11.47 11.25
CA LYS A 26 6.55 10.42 10.65
C LYS A 26 6.45 9.11 11.41
N THR A 27 6.42 9.17 12.74
CA THR A 27 6.26 8.01 13.62
C THR A 27 4.88 7.40 13.46
N GLN A 28 3.83 8.23 13.35
CA GLN A 28 2.47 7.77 13.10
C GLN A 28 2.35 7.00 11.78
N GLN A 29 2.97 7.48 10.69
CA GLN A 29 2.98 6.77 9.40
C GLN A 29 3.60 5.36 9.48
N ILE A 30 4.62 5.17 10.33
CA ILE A 30 5.25 3.86 10.54
C ILE A 30 4.31 2.94 11.33
N ILE A 31 3.58 3.48 12.31
CA ILE A 31 2.58 2.75 13.08
C ILE A 31 1.44 2.31 12.16
N ASP A 32 0.87 3.22 11.35
CA ASP A 32 -0.26 2.92 10.47
C ASP A 32 0.11 1.83 9.44
N LEU A 33 1.34 1.88 8.92
CA LEU A 33 1.88 0.84 8.03
C LEU A 33 2.03 -0.51 8.75
N ALA A 34 2.52 -0.50 10.00
CA ALA A 34 2.68 -1.70 10.80
C ALA A 34 1.34 -2.32 11.25
N GLU A 35 0.33 -1.49 11.51
CA GLU A 35 -1.02 -1.90 11.91
C GLU A 35 -1.90 -2.30 10.71
N GLY A 36 -1.41 -2.15 9.47
CA GLY A 36 -2.19 -2.41 8.27
C GLY A 36 -3.35 -1.43 8.06
N LYS A 37 -3.41 -0.34 8.85
CA LYS A 37 -4.37 0.78 8.71
C LYS A 37 -3.89 1.78 7.65
N SER A 38 -3.37 1.24 6.56
CA SER A 38 -2.64 2.00 5.57
C SER A 38 -3.61 2.49 4.50
N ASP A 39 -3.83 3.80 4.45
CA ASP A 39 -4.38 4.53 3.29
C ASP A 39 -3.39 4.51 2.10
N HIS A 40 -2.58 3.46 1.97
CA HIS A 40 -1.58 3.30 0.92
C HIS A 40 -1.56 1.86 0.43
N LEU A 41 -1.24 1.71 -0.86
CA LEU A 41 -0.94 0.43 -1.49
C LEU A 41 0.54 0.38 -1.87
N LEU A 42 1.12 -0.81 -1.76
CA LEU A 42 2.48 -1.07 -2.23
C LEU A 42 2.50 -1.29 -3.75
N GLY A 43 3.36 -0.52 -4.41
CA GLY A 43 3.63 -0.61 -5.84
C GLY A 43 5.12 -0.76 -6.14
N VAL A 44 5.45 -1.31 -7.30
CA VAL A 44 6.82 -1.50 -7.79
C VAL A 44 7.00 -0.71 -9.08
N TRP A 45 8.04 0.11 -9.12
CA TRP A 45 8.46 0.86 -10.31
C TRP A 45 9.99 0.83 -10.42
N MET A 46 10.53 0.46 -11.59
CA MET A 46 11.97 0.26 -11.80
C MET A 46 12.64 -0.56 -10.67
N GLU A 47 12.07 -1.72 -10.34
CA GLU A 47 12.57 -2.66 -9.31
C GLU A 47 12.59 -2.11 -7.86
N LYS A 48 12.10 -0.89 -7.64
CA LYS A 48 11.97 -0.29 -6.30
C LYS A 48 10.53 -0.33 -5.82
N VAL A 49 10.36 -0.57 -4.53
CA VAL A 49 9.05 -0.56 -3.86
C VAL A 49 8.71 0.86 -3.44
N TYR A 50 7.49 1.29 -3.73
CA TYR A 50 6.92 2.57 -3.36
C TYR A 50 5.60 2.38 -2.63
N LEU A 51 5.27 3.34 -1.76
CA LEU A 51 3.96 3.47 -1.16
C LEU A 51 3.18 4.49 -1.98
N SER A 52 2.04 4.07 -2.53
CA SER A 52 1.10 4.93 -3.24
C SER A 52 -0.08 5.22 -2.32
N ALA A 53 -0.29 6.48 -1.95
CA ALA A 53 -1.45 6.87 -1.15
C ALA A 53 -2.74 6.64 -1.96
N LEU A 54 -3.79 6.12 -1.31
CA LEU A 54 -5.08 5.84 -1.94
C LEU A 54 -5.66 7.05 -2.70
N PRO A 55 -5.61 8.30 -2.16
CA PRO A 55 -6.11 9.46 -2.90
C PRO A 55 -5.33 9.76 -4.20
N ASP A 56 -4.07 9.36 -4.29
CA ASP A 56 -3.22 9.61 -5.46
C ASP A 56 -3.42 8.55 -6.56
N ILE A 57 -4.10 7.44 -6.25
CA ILE A 57 -4.39 6.36 -7.19
C ILE A 57 -5.67 6.72 -7.94
N ILE A 58 -5.55 6.92 -9.25
CA ILE A 58 -6.66 7.21 -10.17
C ILE A 58 -7.46 5.94 -10.45
N ARG A 59 -6.75 4.84 -10.74
CA ARG A 59 -7.36 3.53 -10.98
C ARG A 59 -6.39 2.40 -10.73
N ILE A 60 -6.95 1.21 -10.59
CA ILE A 60 -6.26 -0.05 -10.42
C ILE A 60 -6.78 -1.00 -11.48
N TYR A 61 -5.90 -1.53 -12.31
CA TYR A 61 -6.31 -2.40 -13.42
C TYR A 61 -5.39 -3.60 -13.59
N SER A 62 -5.93 -4.67 -14.15
CA SER A 62 -5.18 -5.86 -14.52
C SER A 62 -4.89 -5.88 -16.02
N GLU A 63 -3.63 -6.09 -16.37
CA GLU A 63 -3.16 -6.25 -17.75
C GLU A 63 -2.02 -7.28 -17.75
N ASP A 64 -1.95 -8.14 -18.77
CA ASP A 64 -0.91 -9.17 -18.91
C ASP A 64 -0.62 -9.99 -17.63
N LYS A 65 -1.69 -10.43 -16.95
CA LYS A 65 -1.66 -11.22 -15.70
C LYS A 65 -1.04 -10.50 -14.49
N LYS A 66 -0.77 -9.20 -14.61
CA LYS A 66 -0.31 -8.32 -13.54
C LYS A 66 -1.42 -7.34 -13.15
N VAL A 67 -1.25 -6.70 -12.00
CA VAL A 67 -2.13 -5.64 -11.52
C VAL A 67 -1.30 -4.38 -11.34
N PHE A 68 -1.87 -3.25 -11.73
CA PHE A 68 -1.22 -1.96 -11.77
C PHE A 68 -2.00 -0.93 -10.96
N LEU A 69 -1.26 -0.05 -10.29
CA LEU A 69 -1.77 1.14 -9.61
C LEU A 69 -1.38 2.34 -10.49
N GLU A 70 -2.36 2.99 -11.10
CA GLU A 70 -2.14 4.20 -11.88
C GLU A 70 -2.36 5.43 -11.00
N THR A 71 -1.35 6.29 -10.97
CA THR A 71 -1.37 7.60 -10.32
C THR A 71 -1.23 8.68 -11.39
N THR A 72 -1.35 9.97 -11.03
CA THR A 72 -1.13 11.09 -11.97
C THR A 72 0.24 11.06 -12.65
N ASP A 73 1.24 10.56 -11.94
CA ASP A 73 2.64 10.69 -12.38
C ASP A 73 3.22 9.39 -12.93
N LYS A 74 2.77 8.25 -12.40
CA LYS A 74 3.39 6.93 -12.64
C LYS A 74 2.39 5.79 -12.56
N VAL A 75 2.77 4.68 -13.18
CA VAL A 75 2.11 3.38 -13.05
C VAL A 75 3.02 2.43 -12.30
N TYR A 76 2.51 1.80 -11.24
CA TYR A 76 3.23 0.87 -10.40
C TYR A 76 2.64 -0.53 -10.53
N ALA A 77 3.48 -1.56 -10.69
CA ALA A 77 3.02 -2.95 -10.60
C ALA A 77 2.82 -3.33 -9.13
N THR A 78 1.72 -3.99 -8.80
CA THR A 78 1.47 -4.48 -7.44
C THR A 78 1.38 -6.00 -7.38
N LYS A 79 1.64 -6.55 -6.18
CA LYS A 79 1.45 -7.98 -5.88
C LYS A 79 0.01 -8.32 -5.53
N TYR A 80 -0.81 -7.32 -5.19
CA TYR A 80 -2.22 -7.53 -4.91
C TYR A 80 -2.95 -8.03 -6.15
N ARG A 81 -3.99 -8.84 -5.92
CA ARG A 81 -4.98 -9.22 -6.94
C ARG A 81 -6.20 -8.31 -6.83
N ILE A 82 -6.93 -8.12 -7.93
CA ILE A 82 -8.13 -7.26 -7.98
C ILE A 82 -9.14 -7.65 -6.89
N TYR A 83 -9.41 -8.94 -6.68
CA TYR A 83 -10.36 -9.38 -5.66
C TYR A 83 -9.92 -9.02 -4.22
N GLN A 84 -8.61 -9.01 -3.93
CA GLN A 84 -8.11 -8.61 -2.62
C GLN A 84 -8.30 -7.10 -2.39
N LEU A 85 -8.13 -6.32 -3.46
CA LEU A 85 -8.33 -4.88 -3.44
C LEU A 85 -9.81 -4.52 -3.32
N GLU A 86 -10.70 -5.31 -3.91
CA GLU A 86 -12.15 -5.15 -3.76
C GLU A 86 -12.61 -5.35 -2.30
N GLU A 87 -11.99 -6.27 -1.56
CA GLU A 87 -12.27 -6.45 -0.12
C GLU A 87 -11.68 -5.33 0.76
N GLN A 88 -10.53 -4.78 0.35
CA GLN A 88 -9.78 -3.79 1.12
C GLN A 88 -10.26 -2.35 0.87
N LEU A 89 -10.65 -2.01 -0.35
CA LEU A 89 -10.99 -0.65 -0.79
C LEU A 89 -12.50 -0.47 -0.72
N THR A 90 -12.96 0.48 0.10
CA THR A 90 -14.40 0.57 0.42
C THR A 90 -15.07 1.86 -0.04
N LYS A 91 -14.51 3.04 0.27
CA LYS A 91 -15.28 4.29 0.19
C LYS A 91 -15.18 5.02 -1.16
N ASP A 92 -13.97 5.15 -1.68
CA ASP A 92 -13.70 5.96 -2.87
C ASP A 92 -13.41 5.12 -4.12
N PHE A 93 -13.42 3.79 -4.00
CA PHE A 93 -13.05 2.89 -5.08
C PHE A 93 -14.25 2.06 -5.54
N ILE A 94 -14.56 2.13 -6.83
CA ILE A 94 -15.65 1.38 -7.46
C ILE A 94 -15.09 0.43 -8.49
N LYS A 95 -15.46 -0.84 -8.40
CA LYS A 95 -15.16 -1.83 -9.43
C LYS A 95 -16.07 -1.62 -10.65
N ILE A 96 -15.46 -1.33 -11.80
CA ILE A 96 -16.19 -1.10 -13.05
C ILE A 96 -16.10 -2.29 -14.02
N SER A 97 -15.16 -3.21 -13.79
CA SER A 97 -15.04 -4.46 -14.54
C SER A 97 -14.38 -5.56 -13.69
N GLN A 98 -14.28 -6.78 -14.22
CA GLN A 98 -13.56 -7.87 -13.53
C GLN A 98 -12.07 -7.55 -13.31
N GLY A 99 -11.50 -6.69 -14.14
CA GLY A 99 -10.09 -6.34 -14.11
C GLY A 99 -9.80 -4.91 -13.69
N GLU A 100 -10.78 -4.11 -13.27
CA GLU A 100 -10.58 -2.68 -13.08
C GLU A 100 -11.42 -2.10 -11.94
N ILE A 101 -10.77 -1.30 -11.10
CA ILE A 101 -11.32 -0.54 -9.99
C ILE A 101 -10.88 0.91 -10.16
N VAL A 102 -11.81 1.86 -10.05
CA VAL A 102 -11.55 3.28 -10.27
C VAL A 102 -11.77 4.06 -8.98
N ASN A 103 -10.91 5.04 -8.70
CA ASN A 103 -11.09 5.98 -7.61
C ASN A 103 -12.00 7.13 -8.06
N ILE A 104 -13.24 7.20 -7.55
CA ILE A 104 -14.20 8.24 -7.91
C ILE A 104 -13.85 9.62 -7.34
N SER A 105 -13.00 9.68 -6.30
CA SER A 105 -12.55 10.94 -5.70
C SER A 105 -11.38 11.56 -6.46
N ALA A 106 -10.75 10.81 -7.38
CA ALA A 106 -9.65 11.26 -8.23
C ALA A 106 -10.09 11.71 -9.63
N ILE A 107 -11.40 11.67 -9.93
CA ILE A 107 -12.01 12.01 -11.23
C ILE A 107 -12.88 13.25 -11.08
#